data_AF-A0A9P1NP05-F1
#
_entry.id   AF-A0A9P1NP05-F1
#
_cell.length_a   1.000
_cell.length_b   1.000
_cell.length_c   1.000
_cell.angle_alpha   90.00
_cell.angle_beta   90.00
_cell.angle_gamma   90.00
#
_symmetry.space_group_name_H-M   'P 1'
#
loop_
_entity.id
_entity.type
_entity.pdbx_description
1 polymer ?
#
loop_
_entity_poly.entity_id
_entity_poly.type
_entity_poly.pdbx_seq_one_letter_code
_entity_poly.pdbx_strand_id
1 'polypeptide(L)' 'MNRMLKVDLNRASKEQLLSIPGIGEEQAAAIIDYRKTHGRFRRVEEIALATTLPGVTIDDLLDRVEV' A
#
# COMPACT_ATOMS: atom_id res chain seq x y z
N MET A 1 -3.92 -21.24 -9.14
CA MET A 1 -2.77 -20.32 -9.16
C MET A 1 -3.24 -18.99 -9.73
N ASN A 2 -3.81 -18.10 -8.91
CA ASN A 2 -4.10 -16.74 -9.34
C ASN A 2 -2.97 -15.85 -8.81
N ARG A 3 -1.91 -15.71 -9.60
CA ARG A 3 -0.81 -14.79 -9.28
C ARG A 3 -1.25 -13.41 -9.75
N MET A 4 -2.16 -12.77 -9.02
CA MET A 4 -2.36 -11.33 -9.19
C MET A 4 -1.01 -10.68 -8.89
N LEU A 5 -0.52 -9.85 -9.80
CA LEU A 5 0.71 -9.09 -9.61
C LEU A 5 0.49 -8.16 -8.42
N LYS A 6 1.18 -8.42 -7.31
CA LYS A 6 1.11 -7.58 -6.12
C LYS A 6 1.76 -6.23 -6.38
N VAL A 7 1.25 -5.21 -5.70
CA VAL A 7 1.80 -3.85 -5.74
C VAL A 7 2.87 -3.73 -4.66
N ASP A 8 4.12 -3.49 -5.06
CA ASP A 8 5.24 -3.26 -4.13
C ASP A 8 5.11 -1.87 -3.48
N LEU A 9 4.81 -1.79 -2.18
CA LEU A 9 4.62 -0.53 -1.44
C LEU A 9 5.86 0.39 -1.48
N ASN A 10 7.06 -0.19 -1.60
CA ASN A 10 8.31 0.55 -1.62
C ASN A 10 8.67 1.09 -3.01
N ARG A 11 8.05 0.58 -4.09
CA ARG A 11 8.36 0.98 -5.47
C ARG A 11 7.16 1.45 -6.28
N ALA A 12 5.95 1.14 -5.85
CA ALA A 12 4.73 1.43 -6.57
C ALA A 12 4.63 2.91 -6.95
N SER A 13 4.19 3.16 -8.18
CA SER A 13 3.75 4.49 -8.58
C SER A 13 2.44 4.85 -7.88
N LYS A 14 2.07 6.13 -7.96
CA LYS A 14 0.79 6.58 -7.42
C LYS A 14 -0.37 5.86 -8.08
N GLU A 15 -0.31 5.67 -9.40
CA GLU A 15 -1.33 4.98 -10.19
C GLU A 15 -1.46 3.51 -9.79
N GLN A 16 -0.34 2.84 -9.49
CA GLN A 16 -0.35 1.46 -8.99
C GLN A 16 -0.99 1.37 -7.59
N LEU A 17 -0.72 2.35 -6.71
CA LEU A 17 -1.36 2.40 -5.40
C LEU A 17 -2.87 2.64 -5.52
N LEU A 18 -3.30 3.53 -6.41
CA LEU A 18 -4.72 3.81 -6.70
C LEU A 18 -5.48 2.61 -7.28
N SER A 19 -4.78 1.61 -7.82
CA SER A 19 -5.42 0.36 -8.27
C SER A 19 -5.88 -0.55 -7.13
N ILE A 20 -5.44 -0.27 -5.90
CA ILE A 20 -5.78 -1.05 -4.71
C ILE A 20 -7.12 -0.55 -4.16
N PRO A 21 -8.14 -1.42 -4.03
CA PRO A 21 -9.41 -1.05 -3.42
C PRO A 21 -9.22 -0.43 -2.03
N GLY A 22 -9.88 0.70 -1.78
CA GLY A 22 -9.77 1.46 -0.53
C GLY A 22 -8.55 2.39 -0.43
N ILE A 23 -7.69 2.44 -1.46
CA ILE A 23 -6.64 3.45 -1.59
C ILE A 23 -7.09 4.53 -2.57
N GLY A 24 -7.38 5.72 -2.05
CA GLY A 24 -7.62 6.92 -2.84
C GLY A 24 -6.36 7.78 -2.99
N GLU A 25 -6.54 8.95 -3.60
CA GLU A 25 -5.49 9.94 -3.87
C GLU A 25 -4.71 10.33 -2.60
N GLU A 26 -5.42 10.53 -1.49
CA GLU A 26 -4.85 10.91 -0.20
C GLU A 26 -4.02 9.76 0.41
N GLN A 27 -4.56 8.55 0.42
CA GLN A 27 -3.87 7.35 0.92
C GLN A 27 -2.61 7.06 0.10
N ALA A 28 -2.71 7.13 -1.23
CA ALA A 28 -1.56 6.91 -2.11
C ALA A 28 -0.46 7.96 -1.88
N ALA A 29 -0.83 9.23 -1.72
CA ALA A 29 0.11 10.29 -1.40
C ALA A 29 0.78 10.06 -0.03
N ALA A 30 0.02 9.67 0.99
CA ALA A 30 0.54 9.39 2.32
C ALA A 30 1.52 8.21 2.34
N ILE A 31 1.23 7.13 1.59
CA ILE A 31 2.14 5.97 1.45
C ILE A 31 3.47 6.39 0.78
N ILE A 32 3.39 7.18 -0.28
CA ILE A 32 4.58 7.69 -0.98
C ILE A 32 5.39 8.63 -0.10
N ASP A 33 4.73 9.51 0.65
CA ASP A 33 5.39 10.43 1.56
C ASP A 33 6.07 9.67 2.70
N TYR A 34 5.36 8.74 3.33
CA TYR A 34 5.90 7.89 4.40
C TYR A 34 7.19 7.20 3.97
N ARG A 35 7.22 6.54 2.80
CA ARG A 35 8.45 5.85 2.36
C ARG A 35 9.60 6.79 2.01
N LYS A 36 9.31 8.06 1.71
CA LYS A 36 10.33 9.11 1.48
C LYS A 36 10.89 9.68 2.78
N THR A 37 10.04 9.86 3.79
CA THR A 37 10.40 10.55 5.04
C THR A 37 10.84 9.60 6.15
N HIS A 38 10.27 8.40 6.21
CA HIS A 38 10.52 7.38 7.24
C HIS A 38 11.34 6.19 6.73
N GLY A 39 11.55 6.10 5.42
CA GLY A 39 12.23 4.98 4.77
C GLY A 39 11.30 3.84 4.40
N ARG A 40 11.87 2.71 3.98
CA ARG A 40 11.12 1.59 3.40
C ARG A 40 10.19 0.92 4.42
N PHE A 41 9.00 0.52 3.97
CA PHE A 41 8.16 -0.44 4.69
C PHE A 41 8.89 -1.77 4.82
N ARG A 42 8.88 -2.35 6.01
CA ARG A 42 9.51 -3.66 6.30
C ARG A 42 8.50 -4.81 6.30
N ARG A 43 7.22 -4.48 6.41
CA ARG A 43 6.10 -5.41 6.43
C ARG A 43 4.84 -4.68 5.99
N VAL A 44 3.87 -5.39 5.43
CA VAL A 44 2.66 -4.79 4.85
C VAL A 44 1.85 -4.04 5.91
N GLU A 45 1.85 -4.51 7.14
CA GLU A 45 1.11 -3.91 8.27
C GLU A 45 1.60 -2.51 8.64
N GLU A 46 2.83 -2.15 8.28
CA GLU A 46 3.36 -0.79 8.50
C GLU A 46 2.62 0.27 7.64
N ILE A 47 1.79 -0.13 6.66
CA ILE A 47 0.92 0.79 5.93
C ILE A 47 -0.03 1.57 6.84
N ALA A 48 -0.42 0.99 7.98
CA ALA A 48 -1.25 1.65 8.99
C ALA A 48 -0.54 2.84 9.69
N LEU A 49 0.79 2.90 9.62
CA LEU A 49 1.57 4.05 10.10
C LEU A 49 1.53 5.22 9.11
N ALA A 50 1.33 4.93 7.82
CA ALA A 50 1.25 5.93 6.77
C ALA A 50 -0.16 6.47 6.59
N THR A 51 -1.18 5.60 6.64
CA THR A 51 -2.56 6.00 6.33
C THR A 51 -3.59 5.02 6.90
N THR A 52 -4.86 5.46 6.91
CA THR A 52 -6.01 4.62 7.28
C THR A 52 -6.75 4.18 6.01
N LEU A 53 -7.08 2.89 5.92
CA LEU A 53 -7.76 2.29 4.77
C LEU A 53 -9.17 1.84 5.16
N PRO A 54 -10.22 2.62 4.84
CA PRO A 54 -11.59 2.30 5.23
C PRO A 54 -12.11 1.08 4.46
N GLY A 55 -12.67 0.11 5.19
CA GLY A 55 -13.28 -1.09 4.59
C GLY A 55 -12.27 -2.08 3.99
N VAL A 56 -10.98 -1.93 4.29
CA VAL A 56 -9.92 -2.85 3.85
C VAL A 56 -9.27 -3.46 5.07
N THR A 57 -9.19 -4.79 5.11
CA THR A 57 -8.46 -5.48 6.17
C THR A 57 -6.98 -5.65 5.80
N ILE A 58 -6.15 -5.92 6.80
CA ILE A 58 -4.74 -6.28 6.57
C ILE A 58 -4.64 -7.57 5.73
N ASP A 59 -5.52 -8.55 5.95
CA ASP A 59 -5.55 -9.77 5.15
C ASP A 59 -5.86 -9.49 3.67
N ASP A 60 -6.81 -8.59 3.39
CA ASP A 60 -7.13 -8.17 2.01
C ASP A 60 -5.94 -7.48 1.32
N LEU A 61 -5.14 -6.75 2.09
CA LEU A 61 -3.90 -6.12 1.62
C LEU A 61 -2.82 -7.15 1.35
N LEU A 62 -2.63 -8.14 2.23
CA LEU A 62 -1.60 -9.17 2.07
C LEU A 62 -1.75 -9.93 0.75
N ASP A 63 -2.96 -10.06 0.21
CA ASP A 63 -3.21 -10.66 -1.11
C ASP A 63 -2.87 -9.73 -2.29
N ARG A 64 -2.80 -8.42 -2.06
CA ARG A 64 -2.68 -7.38 -3.10
C ARG A 64 -1.35 -6.65 -3.12
N VAL A 65 -0.64 -6.60 -1.99
CA VAL A 65 0.59 -5.81 -1.85
C VAL A 65 1.76 -6.61 -1.27
N GLU A 66 2.95 -6.11 -1.52
CA GLU A 66 4.21 -6.61 -0.97
C GLU A 66 5.14 -5.44 -0.61
N VAL A 67 6.25 -5.73 0.07
CA VAL A 67 7.26 -4.74 0.51
C VAL A 67 8.63 -5.04 -0.08
#